data_AF-A0A1Z4VVT3-F1
#
_entry.id   AF-A0A1Z4VVT3-F1
#
_cell.length_a   1.000
_cell.length_b   1.000
_cell.length_c   1.000
_cell.angle_alpha   90.00
_cell.angle_beta   90.00
_cell.angle_gamma   90.00
#
_symmetry.space_group_name_H-M   'P 1'
#
loop_
_entity.id
_entity.type
_entity.pdbx_description
1 polymer ?
#
loop_
_entity_poly.entity_id
_entity_poly.type
_entity_poly.pdbx_seq_one_letter_code
_entity_poly.pdbx_strand_id
1 'polypeptide(L)'
;MTDTILLERIAEQLDAHPQHHADWLREVIALFEADPDAGWQQLNSKRMWGGAGSVANAAMDDNPGMDATLWEMHVRELRSLLIDLAVQQKARGEAYPDIDFWLSAFTSWNQT
;
A
#
# COMPACT_ATOMS: atom_id res chain seq x y z
N MET A 1 -15.11 3.86 6.20
CA MET A 1 -14.40 4.30 4.99
C MET A 1 -14.93 3.45 3.85
N THR A 2 -15.30 4.03 2.73
CA THR A 2 -15.39 3.29 1.47
C THR A 2 -14.00 2.78 1.09
N ASP A 3 -13.90 1.58 0.53
CA ASP A 3 -12.63 0.92 0.17
C ASP A 3 -11.73 1.85 -0.68
N THR A 4 -12.34 2.67 -1.56
CA THR A 4 -11.64 3.64 -2.40
C THR A 4 -10.95 4.77 -1.64
N ILE A 5 -11.50 5.25 -0.51
CA ILE A 5 -10.87 6.33 0.28
C ILE A 5 -9.51 5.89 0.83
N LEU A 6 -9.40 4.63 1.27
CA LEU A 6 -8.14 4.08 1.74
C LEU A 6 -7.12 4.03 0.59
N LEU A 7 -7.54 3.56 -0.59
CA LEU A 7 -6.68 3.46 -1.76
C LEU A 7 -6.23 4.82 -2.28
N GLU A 8 -7.13 5.81 -2.31
CA GLU A 8 -6.82 7.20 -2.65
C GLU A 8 -5.74 7.75 -1.72
N ARG A 9 -5.89 7.53 -0.41
CA ARG A 9 -4.90 7.99 0.56
C ARG A 9 -3.55 7.32 0.37
N ILE A 10 -3.52 6.02 0.08
CA ILE A 10 -2.27 5.32 -0.25
C ILE A 10 -1.65 5.91 -1.51
N ALA A 11 -2.44 6.21 -2.55
CA ALA A 11 -1.94 6.79 -3.80
C ALA A 11 -1.32 8.17 -3.57
N GLU A 12 -1.94 9.02 -2.74
CA GLU A 12 -1.38 10.31 -2.32
C GLU A 12 -0.04 10.16 -1.60
N GLN A 13 0.08 9.18 -0.70
CA GLN A 13 1.36 8.91 -0.03
C GLN A 13 2.42 8.47 -1.05
N LEU A 14 2.05 7.63 -2.01
CA LEU A 14 2.97 7.12 -3.03
C LEU A 14 3.46 8.18 -4.01
N ASP A 15 2.81 9.34 -4.14
CA ASP A 15 3.30 10.43 -5.00
C ASP A 15 4.64 11.01 -4.53
N ALA A 16 4.98 10.85 -3.24
CA ALA A 16 6.28 11.24 -2.72
C ALA A 16 7.39 10.21 -3.05
N HIS A 17 7.03 9.03 -3.58
CA HIS A 17 7.97 7.96 -3.87
C HIS A 17 8.39 7.99 -5.35
N PRO A 18 9.65 7.64 -5.67
CA PRO A 18 10.17 7.73 -7.03
C PRO A 18 9.58 6.71 -8.01
N GLN A 19 8.88 5.71 -7.50
CA GLN A 19 8.34 4.60 -8.29
C GLN A 19 6.90 4.93 -8.72
N HIS A 20 6.51 4.59 -9.96
CA HIS A 20 5.16 4.80 -10.53
C HIS A 20 4.06 3.92 -9.90
N HIS A 21 4.10 3.76 -8.58
CA HIS A 21 3.12 3.01 -7.80
C HIS A 21 1.82 3.79 -7.62
N ALA A 22 1.89 5.11 -7.49
CA ALA A 22 0.73 5.99 -7.38
C ALA A 22 -0.16 5.91 -8.64
N ASP A 23 0.44 5.99 -9.84
CA ASP A 23 -0.28 5.90 -11.12
C ASP A 23 -1.02 4.57 -11.26
N TRP A 24 -0.35 3.47 -10.94
CA TRP A 24 -0.97 2.15 -10.96
C TRP A 24 -2.11 2.02 -9.94
N LEU A 25 -1.94 2.56 -8.73
CA LEU A 25 -2.99 2.48 -7.73
C LEU A 25 -4.23 3.27 -8.15
N ARG A 26 -4.05 4.40 -8.84
CA ARG A 26 -5.16 5.16 -9.47
C ARG A 26 -5.88 4.35 -10.55
N GLU A 27 -5.16 3.59 -11.38
CA GLU A 27 -5.78 2.66 -12.34
C GLU A 27 -6.62 1.59 -11.61
N VAL A 28 -6.13 1.08 -10.48
CA VAL A 28 -6.87 0.10 -9.65
C VAL A 28 -8.08 0.74 -8.98
N ILE A 29 -8.01 1.99 -8.52
CA ILE A 29 -9.16 2.73 -7.98
C ILE A 29 -10.26 2.89 -9.05
N ALA A 30 -9.89 3.27 -10.27
CA ALA A 30 -10.84 3.35 -11.38
C ALA A 30 -11.47 1.98 -11.71
N LEU A 31 -10.71 0.89 -11.56
CA LEU A 31 -11.25 -0.46 -11.68
C LEU A 31 -12.23 -0.78 -10.55
N PHE A 32 -11.94 -0.38 -9.31
CA PHE A 32 -12.83 -0.56 -8.16
C PHE A 32 -14.20 0.11 -8.36
N GLU A 33 -14.24 1.28 -8.99
CA GLU A 33 -15.49 1.99 -9.28
C GLU A 33 -16.36 1.25 -10.31
N ALA A 34 -15.72 0.55 -11.25
CA ALA A 34 -16.41 -0.19 -12.30
C ALA A 34 -16.77 -1.63 -11.87
N ASP A 35 -15.84 -2.32 -11.22
CA ASP A 35 -15.92 -3.70 -10.77
C ASP A 35 -15.05 -3.88 -9.49
N PRO A 36 -15.68 -3.81 -8.30
CA PRO A 36 -14.98 -3.97 -7.03
C PRO A 36 -14.21 -5.30 -6.89
N ASP A 37 -14.73 -6.40 -7.44
CA ASP A 37 -14.09 -7.70 -7.31
C ASP A 37 -12.83 -7.77 -8.18
N ALA A 38 -12.87 -7.22 -9.40
CA ALA A 38 -11.69 -7.08 -10.23
C ALA A 38 -10.63 -6.17 -9.59
N GLY A 39 -11.06 -5.09 -8.93
CA GLY A 39 -10.19 -4.22 -8.14
C GLY A 39 -9.48 -4.99 -7.02
N TRP A 40 -10.24 -5.74 -6.22
CA TRP A 40 -9.70 -6.58 -5.16
C TRP A 40 -8.74 -7.65 -5.68
N GLN A 41 -9.04 -8.27 -6.83
CA GLN A 41 -8.13 -9.21 -7.48
C GLN A 41 -6.81 -8.55 -7.88
N GLN A 42 -6.82 -7.31 -8.37
CA GLN A 42 -5.58 -6.61 -8.74
C GLN A 42 -4.72 -6.22 -7.55
N LEU A 43 -5.34 -5.85 -6.43
CA LEU A 43 -4.60 -5.62 -5.20
C LEU A 43 -4.04 -6.93 -4.62
N ASN A 44 -4.63 -8.08 -4.95
CA ASN A 44 -4.16 -9.40 -4.56
C ASN A 44 -3.07 -9.94 -5.51
N SER A 45 -1.98 -9.19 -5.67
CA SER A 45 -0.98 -9.48 -6.71
C SER A 45 0.47 -9.28 -6.27
N LYS A 46 1.40 -9.82 -7.07
CA LYS A 46 2.83 -9.59 -6.92
C LYS A 46 3.18 -8.10 -7.00
N ARG A 47 2.46 -7.30 -7.80
CA ARG A 47 2.72 -5.86 -7.91
C ARG A 47 2.40 -5.14 -6.61
N MET A 48 1.39 -5.60 -5.87
CA MET A 48 1.04 -5.01 -4.59
C MET A 48 1.99 -5.46 -3.47
N TRP A 49 2.27 -6.76 -3.38
CA TRP A 49 2.90 -7.37 -2.19
C TRP A 49 4.22 -8.11 -2.45
N GLY A 50 4.63 -8.30 -3.70
CA GLY A 50 5.70 -9.23 -4.06
C GLY A 50 7.08 -8.58 -4.30
N GLY A 51 7.93 -8.61 -3.29
CA GLY A 51 9.36 -8.28 -3.40
C GLY A 51 9.69 -6.79 -3.54
N ALA A 52 10.95 -6.50 -3.89
CA ALA A 52 11.54 -5.15 -3.87
C ALA A 52 10.93 -4.14 -4.87
N GLY A 53 10.13 -4.59 -5.83
CA GLY A 53 9.44 -3.72 -6.79
C GLY A 53 7.94 -3.61 -6.54
N SER A 54 7.47 -3.99 -5.35
CA SER A 54 6.06 -3.96 -4.99
C SER A 54 5.69 -2.64 -4.31
N VAL A 55 4.39 -2.31 -4.36
CA VAL A 55 3.86 -1.15 -3.64
C VAL A 55 4.16 -1.22 -2.15
N ALA A 56 4.07 -2.40 -1.54
CA ALA A 56 4.42 -2.60 -0.14
C ALA A 56 5.88 -2.21 0.17
N ASN A 57 6.80 -2.46 -0.76
CA ASN A 57 8.22 -2.13 -0.57
C ASN A 57 8.49 -0.61 -0.59
N ALA A 58 7.62 0.21 -1.20
CA ALA A 58 7.78 1.66 -1.23
C ALA A 58 7.86 2.26 0.19
N ALA A 59 7.22 1.64 1.19
CA ALA A 59 7.32 2.04 2.60
C ALA A 59 8.72 1.83 3.24
N MET A 60 9.69 1.34 2.47
CA MET A 60 11.10 1.21 2.83
C MET A 60 12.02 2.10 1.99
N ASP A 61 11.48 2.91 1.08
CA ASP A 61 12.29 3.78 0.23
C ASP A 61 13.10 4.78 1.05
N ASP A 62 14.21 5.23 0.47
CA ASP A 62 15.02 6.30 1.02
C ASP A 62 14.28 7.64 0.91
N ASN A 63 14.57 8.55 1.86
CA ASN A 63 14.02 9.89 1.84
C ASN A 63 14.42 10.62 0.54
N PRO A 64 13.46 11.08 -0.29
CA PRO A 64 13.74 11.73 -1.58
C PRO A 64 14.29 13.16 -1.46
N GLY A 65 14.61 13.63 -0.25
CA GLY A 65 15.10 14.98 0.03
C GLY A 65 14.10 15.85 0.82
N MET A 66 13.06 15.24 1.40
CA MET A 66 12.15 15.86 2.34
C MET A 66 12.82 16.09 3.71
N ASP A 67 12.21 16.93 4.54
CA ASP A 67 12.57 17.00 5.95
C ASP A 67 12.47 15.62 6.62
N ALA A 68 13.45 15.27 7.47
CA ALA A 68 13.56 13.93 8.02
C ALA A 68 12.37 13.57 8.94
N THR A 69 11.88 14.52 9.73
CA THR A 69 10.71 14.30 10.59
C THR A 69 9.44 14.15 9.75
N LEU A 70 9.28 14.97 8.72
CA LEU A 70 8.16 14.83 7.79
C LEU A 70 8.20 13.49 7.03
N TRP A 71 9.38 13.03 6.62
CA TRP A 71 9.54 11.73 5.96
C TRP A 71 9.20 10.56 6.90
N GLU A 72 9.65 10.61 8.15
CA GLU A 72 9.31 9.59 9.14
C GLU A 72 7.80 9.52 9.39
N MET A 73 7.14 10.67 9.49
CA MET A 73 5.68 10.74 9.63
C MET A 73 4.96 10.17 8.40
N HIS A 74 5.40 10.55 7.20
CA HIS A 74 4.90 10.06 5.91
C HIS A 74 4.99 8.54 5.81
N VAL A 75 6.17 7.98 6.07
CA VAL A 75 6.40 6.53 5.98
C VAL A 75 5.58 5.78 7.03
N ARG A 76 5.44 6.30 8.26
CA ARG A 76 4.57 5.70 9.29
C ARG A 76 3.10 5.71 8.86
N GLU A 77 2.64 6.77 8.25
CA GLU A 77 1.28 6.87 7.70
C GLU A 77 1.08 5.83 6.59
N LEU A 78 1.95 5.79 5.59
CA LEU A 78 1.89 4.80 4.50
C LEU A 78 1.83 3.36 5.04
N ARG A 79 2.68 3.01 6.01
CA ARG A 79 2.66 1.68 6.64
C ARG A 79 1.34 1.38 7.34
N SER A 80 0.74 2.36 8.01
CA SER A 80 -0.55 2.20 8.69
C SER A 80 -1.67 1.92 7.69
N LEU A 81 -1.69 2.65 6.57
CA LEU A 81 -2.66 2.44 5.50
C LEU A 81 -2.48 1.06 4.83
N LEU A 82 -1.23 0.63 4.62
CA LEU A 82 -0.93 -0.70 4.07
C LEU A 82 -1.33 -1.84 5.04
N ILE A 83 -1.21 -1.63 6.35
CA ILE A 83 -1.74 -2.56 7.37
C ILE A 83 -3.25 -2.68 7.23
N ASP A 84 -3.97 -1.56 7.18
CA ASP A 84 -5.43 -1.57 7.05
C ASP A 84 -5.87 -2.28 5.76
N LEU A 85 -5.19 -2.01 4.64
CA LEU A 85 -5.47 -2.67 3.38
C LEU A 85 -5.19 -4.18 3.43
N ALA A 86 -4.07 -4.59 4.04
CA ALA A 86 -3.73 -6.00 4.20
C ALA A 86 -4.78 -6.75 5.03
N VAL A 87 -5.26 -6.14 6.13
CA VAL A 87 -6.33 -6.71 6.96
C VAL A 87 -7.61 -6.91 6.16
N GLN A 88 -8.02 -5.92 5.36
CA GLN A 88 -9.20 -6.03 4.51
C GLN A 88 -9.05 -7.14 3.47
N GLN A 89 -7.89 -7.22 2.80
CA GLN A 89 -7.61 -8.25 1.80
C GLN A 89 -7.63 -9.66 2.41
N LYS A 90 -7.01 -9.84 3.57
CA LYS A 90 -7.03 -11.12 4.29
C LYS A 90 -8.42 -11.55 4.71
N ALA A 91 -9.27 -10.61 5.14
CA ALA A 91 -10.65 -10.92 5.52
C ALA A 91 -11.50 -11.44 4.36
N ARG A 92 -11.13 -11.14 3.10
CA ARG A 92 -11.82 -11.61 1.89
C ARG A 92 -11.42 -13.03 1.46
N GLY A 93 -10.30 -13.56 1.99
CA GLY A 93 -9.78 -14.88 1.62
C GLY A 93 -8.86 -14.86 0.39
N GLU A 94 -8.02 -15.90 0.27
CA GLU A 94 -7.08 -16.11 -0.83
C GLU A 94 -6.03 -14.99 -1.02
N ALA A 95 -5.55 -14.38 0.06
CA ALA A 95 -4.58 -13.29 -0.02
C ALA A 95 -3.20 -13.75 -0.55
N TYR A 96 -2.49 -12.81 -1.17
CA TYR A 96 -1.21 -13.05 -1.83
C TYR A 96 -0.19 -13.57 -0.80
N PRO A 97 0.64 -14.59 -1.11
CA PRO A 97 1.47 -15.26 -0.12
C PRO A 97 2.36 -14.36 0.75
N ASP A 98 2.86 -13.25 0.17
CA ASP A 98 3.78 -12.34 0.86
C ASP A 98 3.08 -11.32 1.76
N ILE A 99 1.74 -11.27 1.79
CA ILE A 99 0.98 -10.28 2.57
C ILE A 99 1.24 -10.40 4.07
N ASP A 100 1.44 -11.62 4.56
CA ASP A 100 1.67 -11.90 5.98
C ASP A 100 3.03 -11.37 6.45
N PHE A 101 4.04 -11.47 5.58
CA PHE A 101 5.35 -10.88 5.82
C PHE A 101 5.24 -9.36 5.99
N TRP A 102 4.58 -8.68 5.04
CA TRP A 102 4.43 -7.23 5.07
C TRP A 102 3.59 -6.74 6.25
N LEU A 103 2.46 -7.39 6.52
CA LEU A 103 1.61 -7.05 7.66
C LEU A 103 2.39 -7.13 8.99
N SER A 104 3.18 -8.19 9.17
CA SER A 104 4.02 -8.33 10.36
C SER A 104 5.13 -7.28 10.41
N ALA A 105 5.79 -7.01 9.28
CA ALA A 105 6.88 -6.05 9.18
C ALA A 105 6.40 -4.62 9.50
N PHE A 106 5.35 -4.15 8.84
CA PHE A 106 4.78 -2.82 9.07
C PHE A 106 4.31 -2.63 10.51
N THR A 107 3.64 -3.64 11.09
CA THR A 107 3.19 -3.59 12.48
C THR A 107 4.39 -3.41 13.43
N SER A 108 5.47 -4.14 13.22
CA SER A 108 6.68 -4.02 14.04
C SER A 108 7.38 -2.67 13.85
N TRP A 109 7.52 -2.20 12.62
CA TRP A 109 8.22 -0.95 12.32
C TRP A 109 7.48 0.29 12.82
N ASN A 110 6.15 0.26 12.85
CA ASN A 110 5.35 1.38 13.36
C ASN A 110 5.27 1.42 14.90
N GLN A 111 5.68 0.35 15.59
CA GLN A 111 5.78 0.31 17.05
C GLN A 111 7.12 0.86 17.58
N THR A 112 8.10 1.05 16.69
CA THR A 112 9.45 1.54 17.01
C THR A 112 9.56 3.02 16.65
#